data_AF-A0A1Y3N3F5-F1
#
_entry.id   AF-A0A1Y3N3F5-F1
#
_cell.length_a   1.000
_cell.length_b   1.000
_cell.length_c   1.000
_cell.angle_alpha   90.00
_cell.angle_beta   90.00
_cell.angle_gamma   90.00
#
_symmetry.space_group_name_H-M   'P 1'
#
loop_
_entity.id
_entity.type
_entity.pdbx_description
1 polymer ?
#
loop_
_entity_poly.entity_id
_entity_poly.type
_entity_poly.pdbx_seq_one_letter_code
_entity_poly.pdbx_strand_id
1 'polypeptide(L)'
;MKKQFLNNIKDAKNHSVNELVINLNDETYEFLENINIESPIEKLHIKGNSKDNAVLQFNKITDGVINVILEDSNINGSIDIDKTLIIDEENMNEEYYEDDYPKNYMNVTVSMKNIIFNGLTDSKFNCINLYGNVKIDQSKFYGSPLFENSILSYNGESRNTIKISNSYFNGVYSNNCISMDNGIFADINSSEFENCSSHLEPQHLTDG
;
A
#
# COMPACT_ATOMS: atom_id res chain seq x y z
N MET A 1 -1.12 20.41 -15.58
CA MET A 1 -1.40 19.06 -15.08
C MET A 1 -0.59 18.66 -13.84
N LYS A 2 0.75 18.63 -13.84
CA LYS A 2 1.56 18.31 -12.62
C LYS A 2 1.26 19.22 -11.40
N LYS A 3 1.06 20.53 -11.63
CA LYS A 3 0.55 21.47 -10.61
C LYS A 3 -0.88 21.17 -10.15
N GLN A 4 -1.72 20.64 -11.03
CA GLN A 4 -3.13 20.33 -10.74
C GLN A 4 -3.24 19.04 -9.91
N PHE A 5 -2.37 18.05 -10.14
CA PHE A 5 -2.19 16.89 -9.27
C PHE A 5 -1.77 17.30 -7.85
N LEU A 6 -0.70 18.10 -7.74
CA LEU A 6 -0.22 18.58 -6.44
C LEU A 6 -1.24 19.49 -5.76
N ASN A 7 -2.01 20.28 -6.52
CA ASN A 7 -3.09 21.07 -5.99
C ASN A 7 -4.26 20.20 -5.53
N ASN A 8 -4.66 19.16 -6.27
CA ASN A 8 -5.72 18.25 -5.83
C ASN A 8 -5.33 17.50 -4.53
N ILE A 9 -4.06 17.09 -4.40
CA ILE A 9 -3.54 16.51 -3.15
C ILE A 9 -3.52 17.57 -2.03
N LYS A 10 -3.05 18.80 -2.31
CA LYS A 10 -3.05 19.91 -1.33
C LYS A 10 -4.46 20.37 -0.93
N ASP A 11 -5.41 20.32 -1.85
CA ASP A 11 -6.80 20.69 -1.61
C ASP A 11 -7.50 19.62 -0.77
N ALA A 12 -7.20 18.33 -1.02
CA ALA A 12 -7.62 17.22 -0.17
C ALA A 12 -7.00 17.23 1.24
N LYS A 13 -5.86 17.93 1.44
CA LYS A 13 -5.32 18.20 2.78
C LYS A 13 -6.08 19.29 3.55
N ASN A 14 -6.69 20.24 2.83
CA ASN A 14 -7.28 21.44 3.44
C ASN A 14 -8.81 21.37 3.59
N HIS A 15 -9.46 20.38 2.96
CA HIS A 15 -10.90 20.16 3.04
C HIS A 15 -11.14 18.65 3.17
N SER A 16 -12.09 18.23 4.01
CA SER A 16 -12.53 16.82 4.03
C SER A 16 -13.11 16.48 2.66
N VAL A 17 -12.40 15.64 1.90
CA VAL A 17 -12.83 15.14 0.61
C VAL A 17 -13.06 13.64 0.75
N ASN A 18 -14.30 13.21 0.51
CA ASN A 18 -14.65 11.79 0.60
C ASN A 18 -13.86 10.94 -0.40
N GLU A 19 -13.62 11.45 -1.62
CA GLU A 19 -12.92 10.70 -2.66
C GLU A 19 -11.92 11.57 -3.44
N LEU A 20 -10.66 11.12 -3.49
CA LEU A 20 -9.62 11.66 -4.36
C LEU A 20 -9.40 10.71 -5.55
N VAL A 21 -9.81 11.14 -6.75
CA VAL A 21 -9.58 10.40 -8.00
C VAL A 21 -8.47 11.04 -8.82
N ILE A 22 -7.48 10.23 -9.20
CA ILE A 22 -6.33 10.61 -10.02
C ILE A 22 -6.41 9.82 -11.32
N ASN A 23 -6.67 10.53 -12.43
CA ASN A 23 -6.67 9.95 -13.77
C ASN A 23 -5.34 10.22 -14.46
N LEU A 24 -4.62 9.17 -14.86
CA LEU A 24 -3.30 9.28 -15.46
C LEU A 24 -3.33 9.48 -16.98
N ASN A 25 -4.47 9.26 -17.66
CA ASN A 25 -4.69 9.59 -19.08
C ASN A 25 -3.55 9.23 -20.06
N ASP A 26 -2.88 8.09 -19.87
CA ASP A 26 -1.74 7.64 -20.69
C ASP A 26 -0.52 8.58 -20.66
N GLU A 27 -0.35 9.34 -19.58
CA GLU A 27 0.80 10.20 -19.34
C GLU A 27 1.70 9.66 -18.22
N THR A 28 2.93 10.16 -18.18
CA THR A 28 3.89 9.90 -17.09
C THR A 28 3.88 11.05 -16.09
N TYR A 29 3.64 10.70 -14.82
CA TYR A 29 3.64 11.61 -13.69
C TYR A 29 4.76 11.23 -12.72
N GLU A 30 5.83 12.03 -12.71
CA GLU A 30 6.98 11.82 -11.83
C GLU A 30 7.01 12.82 -10.67
N PHE A 31 6.91 12.32 -9.44
CA PHE A 31 7.09 13.08 -8.21
C PHE A 31 8.38 12.61 -7.55
N LEU A 32 9.28 13.54 -7.29
CA LEU A 32 10.53 13.27 -6.56
C LEU A 32 10.33 13.36 -5.04
N GLU A 33 9.12 13.67 -4.60
CA GLU A 33 8.76 13.89 -3.20
C GLU A 33 7.74 12.83 -2.76
N ASN A 34 7.63 12.64 -1.43
CA ASN A 34 6.60 11.80 -0.84
C ASN A 34 5.21 12.42 -1.04
N ILE A 35 4.23 11.57 -1.28
CA ILE A 35 2.81 11.90 -1.27
C ILE A 35 2.29 11.50 0.11
N ASN A 36 2.14 12.48 1.00
CA ASN A 36 1.52 12.29 2.31
C ASN A 36 0.09 12.84 2.23
N ILE A 37 -0.93 12.06 2.55
CA ILE A 37 -2.26 12.59 2.81
C ILE A 37 -2.47 12.54 4.34
N GLU A 38 -2.80 13.71 4.90
CA GLU A 38 -2.78 13.93 6.36
C GLU A 38 -4.19 14.00 6.94
N SER A 39 -5.21 14.13 6.08
CA SER A 39 -6.62 14.13 6.46
C SER A 39 -7.24 12.78 6.09
N PRO A 40 -8.16 12.23 6.91
CA PRO A 40 -8.84 10.99 6.58
C PRO A 40 -9.69 11.20 5.33
N ILE A 41 -9.19 10.71 4.19
CA ILE A 41 -10.00 10.59 2.97
C ILE A 41 -10.61 9.19 2.96
N GLU A 42 -11.90 9.09 2.65
CA GLU A 42 -12.56 7.78 2.63
C GLU A 42 -12.00 6.93 1.49
N LYS A 43 -11.60 7.56 0.37
CA LYS A 43 -11.15 6.84 -0.81
C LYS A 43 -10.07 7.56 -1.62
N LEU A 44 -8.97 6.86 -1.92
CA LEU A 44 -7.98 7.20 -2.93
C LEU A 44 -8.15 6.27 -4.13
N HIS A 45 -8.33 6.82 -5.32
CA HIS A 45 -8.46 6.06 -6.56
C HIS A 45 -7.48 6.57 -7.61
N ILE A 46 -6.47 5.77 -7.93
CA ILE A 46 -5.50 6.06 -9.00
C ILE A 46 -5.82 5.14 -10.17
N LYS A 47 -6.13 5.74 -11.32
CA LYS A 47 -6.58 5.01 -12.50
C LYS A 47 -5.88 5.50 -13.76
N GLY A 48 -5.30 4.58 -14.51
CA GLY A 48 -4.88 4.81 -15.90
C GLY A 48 -5.93 4.37 -16.91
N ASN A 49 -5.66 4.61 -18.19
CA ASN A 49 -6.40 3.97 -19.29
C ASN A 49 -5.72 2.67 -19.73
N SER A 50 -4.40 2.58 -19.55
CA SER A 50 -3.59 1.40 -19.83
C SER A 50 -2.35 1.40 -18.94
N LYS A 51 -2.01 0.24 -18.39
CA LYS A 51 -0.78 0.04 -17.61
C LYS A 51 0.50 0.29 -18.41
N ASP A 52 0.43 0.18 -19.73
CA ASP A 52 1.63 0.34 -20.57
C ASP A 52 2.01 1.82 -20.76
N ASN A 53 1.05 2.74 -20.61
CA ASN A 53 1.25 4.17 -20.90
C ASN A 53 1.03 5.08 -19.68
N ALA A 54 0.16 4.68 -18.74
CA ALA A 54 -0.13 5.44 -17.54
C ALA A 54 0.92 5.14 -16.46
N VAL A 55 1.93 6.01 -16.33
CA VAL A 55 3.03 5.81 -15.38
C VAL A 55 2.90 6.81 -14.24
N LEU A 56 2.91 6.31 -13.01
CA LEU A 56 2.98 7.13 -11.81
C LEU A 56 4.24 6.76 -11.04
N GLN A 57 5.11 7.75 -10.82
CA GLN A 57 6.34 7.60 -10.05
C GLN A 57 6.34 8.53 -8.85
N PHE A 58 6.64 8.01 -7.66
CA PHE A 58 6.72 8.76 -6.39
C PHE A 58 7.62 8.05 -5.40
N ASN A 59 8.26 8.79 -4.49
CA ASN A 59 9.11 8.20 -3.45
C ASN A 59 8.31 7.30 -2.50
N LYS A 60 7.32 7.85 -1.80
CA LYS A 60 6.45 7.13 -0.87
C LYS A 60 5.03 7.67 -0.93
N ILE A 61 4.03 6.79 -0.88
CA ILE A 61 2.67 7.12 -0.42
C ILE A 61 2.53 6.59 1.01
N THR A 62 2.20 7.47 1.96
CA THR A 62 1.81 7.11 3.36
C THR A 62 0.44 7.64 3.64
N ASP A 63 -0.41 6.88 4.34
CA ASP A 63 -1.74 7.41 4.57
C ASP A 63 -2.63 6.88 5.69
N GLY A 64 -3.52 7.79 6.09
CA GLY A 64 -4.76 7.58 6.83
C GLY A 64 -5.99 7.38 5.93
N VAL A 65 -5.86 6.61 4.83
CA VAL A 65 -6.93 6.34 3.85
C VAL A 65 -7.69 5.05 4.19
N ILE A 66 -9.02 5.10 4.11
CA ILE A 66 -9.87 3.91 4.34
C ILE A 66 -9.91 2.98 3.13
N ASN A 67 -9.94 3.51 1.91
CA ASN A 67 -10.08 2.71 0.69
C ASN A 67 -9.08 3.15 -0.39
N VAL A 68 -8.16 2.28 -0.76
CA VAL A 68 -7.18 2.53 -1.82
C VAL A 68 -7.49 1.65 -3.02
N ILE A 69 -7.67 2.26 -4.19
CA ILE A 69 -7.91 1.58 -5.46
C ILE A 69 -6.85 2.00 -6.47
N LEU A 70 -6.12 1.03 -7.01
CA LEU A 70 -5.10 1.19 -8.04
C LEU A 70 -5.49 0.35 -9.26
N GLU A 71 -5.73 0.99 -10.40
CA GLU A 71 -6.20 0.31 -11.62
C GLU A 71 -5.43 0.75 -12.87
N ASP A 72 -5.20 -0.21 -13.78
CA ASP A 72 -4.79 0.03 -15.17
C ASP A 72 -3.57 0.97 -15.32
N SER A 73 -2.56 0.79 -14.48
CA SER A 73 -1.41 1.71 -14.36
C SER A 73 -0.08 1.00 -14.08
N ASN A 74 1.02 1.68 -14.42
CA ASN A 74 2.37 1.31 -14.02
C ASN A 74 2.82 2.24 -12.88
N ILE A 75 3.20 1.64 -11.76
CA ILE A 75 3.50 2.31 -10.51
C ILE A 75 4.96 2.06 -10.15
N ASN A 76 5.71 3.16 -10.04
CA ASN A 76 7.13 3.15 -9.76
C ASN A 76 7.37 3.85 -8.42
N GLY A 77 7.64 3.10 -7.36
CA GLY A 77 7.73 3.72 -6.04
C GLY A 77 7.78 2.76 -4.88
N SER A 78 7.42 3.26 -3.70
CA SER A 78 7.16 2.44 -2.53
C SER A 78 5.83 2.82 -1.87
N ILE A 79 5.01 1.83 -1.53
CA ILE A 79 3.65 2.02 -1.03
C ILE A 79 3.60 1.62 0.44
N ASP A 80 3.01 2.45 1.28
CA ASP A 80 2.85 2.17 2.71
C ASP A 80 1.44 2.59 3.13
N ILE A 81 0.50 1.65 3.05
CA ILE A 81 -0.91 1.89 3.37
C ILE A 81 -1.15 1.32 4.77
N ASP A 82 -0.95 2.16 5.79
CA ASP A 82 -1.10 1.79 7.20
C ASP A 82 -2.53 2.05 7.70
N LYS A 83 -2.84 1.55 8.89
CA LYS A 83 -4.10 1.77 9.58
C LYS A 83 -4.25 3.24 9.91
N THR A 84 -5.43 3.77 9.65
CA THR A 84 -5.84 5.06 10.20
C THR A 84 -6.45 4.86 11.58
N LEU A 85 -5.90 5.52 12.58
CA LEU A 85 -6.54 5.71 13.88
C LEU A 85 -7.54 6.86 13.75
N ILE A 86 -8.83 6.60 14.01
CA ILE A 86 -9.73 7.68 14.42
C ILE A 86 -9.57 7.82 15.93
N ILE A 87 -9.06 8.96 16.37
CA ILE A 87 -9.15 9.37 17.77
C ILE A 87 -10.50 10.09 17.90
N ASP A 88 -11.41 9.50 18.66
CA ASP A 88 -12.69 10.13 18.99
C ASP A 88 -12.44 11.16 20.12
N GLU A 89 -12.20 12.42 19.74
CA GLU A 89 -11.86 13.48 20.69
C GLU A 89 -12.98 13.77 21.71
N GLU A 90 -14.23 13.40 21.44
CA GLU A 90 -15.38 13.61 22.35
C GLU A 90 -15.31 12.77 23.63
N ASN A 91 -14.45 11.74 23.66
CA ASN A 91 -14.28 10.86 24.81
C ASN A 91 -12.92 11.02 25.54
N MET A 92 -12.16 12.08 25.24
CA MET A 92 -10.90 12.37 25.93
C MET A 92 -11.13 12.94 27.34
N ASN A 93 -11.41 12.06 28.29
CA ASN A 93 -11.21 12.37 29.70
C ASN A 93 -9.71 12.32 30.01
N GLU A 94 -9.17 13.34 30.68
CA GLU A 94 -7.74 13.59 30.96
C GLU A 94 -6.99 12.50 31.78
N GLU A 95 -7.62 11.35 32.06
CA GLU A 95 -7.14 10.37 33.05
C GLU A 95 -6.81 8.96 32.52
N TYR A 96 -6.89 8.71 31.21
CA TYR A 96 -6.54 7.40 30.61
C TYR A 96 -5.17 7.39 29.92
N TYR A 97 -4.38 6.35 30.17
CA TYR A 97 -3.10 6.11 29.49
C TYR A 97 -3.34 5.72 28.01
N GLU A 98 -2.47 6.17 27.10
CA GLU A 98 -2.60 5.99 25.62
C GLU A 98 -2.86 4.54 25.16
N ASP A 99 -2.47 3.54 25.96
CA ASP A 99 -2.61 2.12 25.62
C ASP A 99 -3.97 1.50 25.98
N ASP A 100 -4.79 2.17 26.80
CA ASP A 100 -6.10 1.65 27.26
C ASP A 100 -7.30 2.12 26.42
N TYR A 101 -7.07 2.93 25.39
CA TYR A 101 -8.16 3.35 24.50
C TYR A 101 -8.61 2.20 23.59
N PRO A 102 -9.93 1.96 23.42
CA PRO A 102 -10.42 1.15 22.33
C PRO A 102 -10.04 1.83 21.02
N LYS A 103 -8.91 1.41 20.44
CA LYS A 103 -8.43 1.90 19.15
C LYS A 103 -9.41 1.43 18.08
N ASN A 104 -10.35 2.32 17.72
CA ASN A 104 -11.26 2.11 16.60
C ASN A 104 -10.50 2.34 15.31
N TYR A 105 -9.79 1.30 14.89
CA TYR A 105 -9.14 1.27 13.59
C TYR A 105 -10.19 1.23 12.48
N MET A 106 -10.00 2.06 11.47
CA MET A 106 -10.84 2.00 10.28
C MET A 106 -10.64 0.68 9.53
N ASN A 107 -11.70 0.18 8.92
CA ASN A 107 -11.61 -0.97 8.02
C ASN A 107 -10.94 -0.53 6.71
N VAL A 108 -9.62 -0.65 6.67
CA VAL A 108 -8.85 -0.36 5.46
C VAL A 108 -9.16 -1.41 4.40
N THR A 109 -9.37 -0.96 3.17
CA THR A 109 -9.54 -1.81 1.98
C THR A 109 -8.55 -1.38 0.92
N VAL A 110 -7.88 -2.34 0.30
CA VAL A 110 -6.93 -2.09 -0.80
C VAL A 110 -7.29 -2.98 -1.98
N SER A 111 -7.47 -2.37 -3.15
CA SER A 111 -7.71 -3.07 -4.41
C SER A 111 -6.66 -2.68 -5.43
N MET A 112 -5.92 -3.66 -5.95
CA MET A 112 -4.96 -3.48 -7.04
C MET A 112 -5.37 -4.36 -8.22
N LYS A 113 -5.63 -3.75 -9.38
CA LYS A 113 -6.09 -4.50 -10.56
C LYS A 113 -5.37 -4.07 -11.82
N ASN A 114 -4.87 -5.06 -12.56
CA ASN A 114 -4.20 -4.85 -13.83
C ASN A 114 -3.06 -3.81 -13.74
N ILE A 115 -2.31 -3.81 -12.64
CA ILE A 115 -1.17 -2.90 -12.45
C ILE A 115 0.15 -3.58 -12.78
N ILE A 116 1.17 -2.77 -13.08
CA ILE A 116 2.58 -3.15 -13.03
C ILE A 116 3.22 -2.34 -11.91
N PHE A 117 3.87 -3.00 -10.96
CA PHE A 117 4.57 -2.33 -9.87
C PHE A 117 6.07 -2.59 -9.93
N ASN A 118 6.87 -1.53 -9.84
CA ASN A 118 8.33 -1.57 -9.77
C ASN A 118 8.82 -0.80 -8.53
N GLY A 119 9.58 -1.46 -7.65
CA GLY A 119 10.23 -0.78 -6.52
C GLY A 119 11.37 0.12 -6.99
N LEU A 120 11.21 1.44 -7.01
CA LEU A 120 12.20 2.33 -7.66
C LEU A 120 12.70 3.49 -6.78
N THR A 121 12.54 3.42 -5.46
CA THR A 121 12.75 4.58 -4.58
C THR A 121 13.50 4.24 -3.30
N ASP A 122 13.83 5.29 -2.53
CA ASP A 122 14.63 5.28 -1.31
C ASP A 122 14.40 4.06 -0.42
N SER A 123 15.51 3.45 -0.01
CA SER A 123 15.59 2.13 0.60
C SER A 123 14.59 1.90 1.72
N LYS A 124 13.86 0.80 1.63
CA LYS A 124 13.00 0.30 2.71
C LYS A 124 13.14 -1.20 2.87
N PHE A 125 12.64 -1.69 3.99
CA PHE A 125 12.53 -3.12 4.23
C PHE A 125 11.65 -3.82 3.19
N ASN A 126 10.44 -3.29 2.89
CA ASN A 126 9.54 -3.83 1.88
C ASN A 126 9.15 -2.78 0.82
N CYS A 127 8.85 -3.20 -0.42
CA CYS A 127 8.39 -2.27 -1.47
C CYS A 127 6.98 -1.77 -1.21
N ILE A 128 6.09 -2.66 -0.77
CA ILE A 128 4.68 -2.40 -0.48
C ILE A 128 4.38 -2.94 0.93
N ASN A 129 3.88 -2.11 1.83
CA ASN A 129 3.26 -2.54 3.08
C ASN A 129 1.74 -2.34 3.00
N LEU A 130 0.99 -3.40 3.29
CA LEU A 130 -0.48 -3.41 3.25
C LEU A 130 -1.08 -3.92 4.56
N TYR A 131 -2.14 -3.25 4.98
CA TYR A 131 -3.01 -3.65 6.09
C TYR A 131 -4.48 -3.73 5.60
N GLY A 132 -5.38 -4.23 6.44
CA GLY A 132 -6.81 -4.30 6.09
C GLY A 132 -7.16 -5.42 5.11
N ASN A 133 -8.30 -5.28 4.43
CA ASN A 133 -8.77 -6.25 3.45
C ASN A 133 -8.19 -5.95 2.06
N VAL A 134 -7.38 -6.88 1.54
CA VAL A 134 -6.60 -6.69 0.33
C VAL A 134 -7.12 -7.57 -0.80
N LYS A 135 -7.30 -7.00 -1.99
CA LYS A 135 -7.59 -7.72 -3.23
C LYS A 135 -6.60 -7.32 -4.32
N ILE A 136 -5.92 -8.28 -4.91
CA ILE A 136 -4.97 -8.10 -6.00
C ILE A 136 -5.39 -9.01 -7.15
N ASP A 137 -5.53 -8.47 -8.36
CA ASP A 137 -5.91 -9.25 -9.53
C ASP A 137 -5.17 -8.80 -10.80
N GLN A 138 -4.79 -9.75 -11.65
CA GLN A 138 -4.21 -9.50 -12.98
C GLN A 138 -2.97 -8.57 -12.96
N SER A 139 -2.22 -8.56 -11.86
CA SER A 139 -1.18 -7.57 -11.61
C SER A 139 0.23 -8.18 -11.63
N LYS A 140 1.25 -7.36 -11.90
CA LYS A 140 2.65 -7.78 -11.95
C LYS A 140 3.49 -6.97 -10.98
N PHE A 141 4.34 -7.64 -10.21
CA PHE A 141 5.16 -7.03 -9.18
C PHE A 141 6.62 -7.44 -9.33
N TYR A 142 7.52 -6.46 -9.37
CA TYR A 142 8.95 -6.68 -9.55
C TYR A 142 9.73 -6.15 -8.35
N GLY A 143 10.64 -7.00 -7.85
CA GLY A 143 11.63 -6.65 -6.84
C GLY A 143 12.65 -5.63 -7.34
N SER A 144 13.50 -5.20 -6.43
CA SER A 144 14.48 -4.15 -6.67
C SER A 144 15.62 -4.23 -5.66
N PRO A 145 16.87 -3.93 -6.06
CA PRO A 145 18.01 -3.98 -5.15
C PRO A 145 17.94 -2.90 -4.07
N LEU A 146 16.97 -1.97 -4.16
CA LEU A 146 16.72 -0.92 -3.17
C LEU A 146 15.92 -1.42 -1.97
N PHE A 147 15.39 -2.64 -1.98
CA PHE A 147 14.59 -3.18 -0.87
C PHE A 147 15.24 -4.42 -0.28
N GLU A 148 15.19 -4.54 1.04
CA GLU A 148 15.94 -5.55 1.79
C GLU A 148 15.20 -6.88 1.92
N ASN A 149 13.88 -6.85 2.07
CA ASN A 149 13.05 -8.01 2.37
C ASN A 149 12.07 -8.30 1.24
N SER A 150 10.82 -7.81 1.31
CA SER A 150 9.76 -8.28 0.42
C SER A 150 9.27 -7.26 -0.59
N ILE A 151 8.78 -7.74 -1.74
CA ILE A 151 8.03 -6.89 -2.69
C ILE A 151 6.72 -6.46 -2.03
N LEU A 152 6.00 -7.41 -1.45
CA LEU A 152 4.75 -7.16 -0.73
C LEU A 152 4.84 -7.69 0.70
N SER A 153 4.49 -6.86 1.67
CA SER A 153 4.28 -7.22 3.06
C SER A 153 2.84 -6.97 3.43
N TYR A 154 2.17 -7.98 3.98
CA TYR A 154 0.78 -7.93 4.41
C TYR A 154 0.67 -8.26 5.89
N ASN A 155 -0.03 -7.41 6.65
CA ASN A 155 -0.41 -7.69 8.02
C ASN A 155 -1.94 -7.60 8.16
N GLY A 156 -2.59 -8.72 8.42
CA GLY A 156 -4.05 -8.83 8.51
C GLY A 156 -4.65 -8.52 9.89
N GLU A 157 -3.83 -8.25 10.90
CA GLU A 157 -4.28 -7.85 12.26
C GLU A 157 -5.28 -8.80 12.93
N SER A 158 -5.15 -10.09 12.66
CA SER A 158 -6.00 -11.18 13.12
C SER A 158 -7.48 -11.04 12.78
N ARG A 159 -7.84 -10.17 11.82
CA ARG A 159 -9.24 -9.91 11.43
C ARG A 159 -9.47 -9.70 9.94
N ASN A 160 -8.42 -9.48 9.15
CA ASN A 160 -8.54 -9.13 7.74
C ASN A 160 -8.06 -10.25 6.80
N THR A 161 -8.46 -10.10 5.54
CA THR A 161 -8.20 -11.07 4.48
C THR A 161 -7.33 -10.49 3.37
N ILE A 162 -6.57 -11.37 2.71
CA ILE A 162 -5.89 -11.07 1.46
C ILE A 162 -6.31 -12.07 0.37
N LYS A 163 -6.63 -11.56 -0.81
CA LYS A 163 -6.95 -12.36 -2.00
C LYS A 163 -6.11 -11.92 -3.18
N ILE A 164 -5.38 -12.84 -3.79
CA ILE A 164 -4.48 -12.59 -4.92
C ILE A 164 -4.84 -13.55 -6.05
N SER A 165 -5.16 -13.02 -7.23
CA SER A 165 -5.55 -13.82 -8.39
C SER A 165 -4.81 -13.41 -9.66
N ASN A 166 -4.49 -14.40 -10.50
CA ASN A 166 -3.97 -14.17 -11.86
C ASN A 166 -2.78 -13.21 -11.93
N SER A 167 -1.93 -13.21 -10.90
CA SER A 167 -0.88 -12.20 -10.73
C SER A 167 0.50 -12.82 -10.81
N TYR A 168 1.50 -12.00 -11.08
CA TYR A 168 2.88 -12.43 -11.26
C TYR A 168 3.81 -11.65 -10.34
N PHE A 169 4.68 -12.36 -9.62
CA PHE A 169 5.67 -11.79 -8.73
C PHE A 169 7.05 -12.26 -9.13
N ASN A 170 7.99 -11.32 -9.27
CA ASN A 170 9.38 -11.62 -9.58
C ASN A 170 10.30 -11.01 -8.52
N GLY A 171 10.82 -11.85 -7.64
CA GLY A 171 11.75 -11.53 -6.56
C GLY A 171 13.18 -11.26 -7.02
N VAL A 172 13.36 -10.74 -8.23
CA VAL A 172 14.68 -10.32 -8.74
C VAL A 172 15.43 -9.55 -7.66
N TYR A 173 16.74 -9.79 -7.57
CA TYR A 173 17.61 -9.29 -6.48
C TYR A 173 17.41 -9.96 -5.11
N SER A 174 16.84 -11.17 -5.09
CA SER A 174 16.64 -11.96 -3.87
C SER A 174 15.64 -11.31 -2.90
N ASN A 175 14.64 -10.60 -3.42
CA ASN A 175 13.53 -10.15 -2.59
C ASN A 175 12.57 -11.32 -2.34
N ASN A 176 12.02 -11.38 -1.12
CA ASN A 176 10.85 -12.18 -0.84
C ASN A 176 9.71 -11.66 -1.72
N CYS A 177 8.99 -12.51 -2.43
CA CYS A 177 7.89 -12.00 -3.26
C CYS A 177 6.74 -11.47 -2.39
N ILE A 178 6.37 -12.22 -1.36
CA ILE A 178 5.31 -11.86 -0.43
C ILE A 178 5.70 -12.31 0.98
N SER A 179 5.51 -11.43 1.95
CA SER A 179 5.46 -11.74 3.38
C SER A 179 4.04 -11.51 3.89
N MET A 180 3.46 -12.45 4.62
CA MET A 180 2.11 -12.33 5.18
C MET A 180 2.11 -12.73 6.65
N ASP A 181 1.50 -11.90 7.48
CA ASP A 181 1.34 -12.14 8.91
C ASP A 181 -0.07 -11.78 9.39
N ASN A 182 -0.52 -12.42 10.48
CA ASN A 182 -1.76 -12.15 11.20
C ASN A 182 -3.02 -12.03 10.31
N GLY A 183 -3.13 -12.76 9.20
CA GLY A 183 -4.38 -12.80 8.41
C GLY A 183 -5.39 -13.81 8.97
N ILE A 184 -6.69 -13.54 8.89
CA ILE A 184 -7.71 -14.59 9.15
C ILE A 184 -7.82 -15.56 7.98
N PHE A 185 -7.50 -15.09 6.77
CA PHE A 185 -7.62 -15.87 5.55
C PHE A 185 -6.76 -15.26 4.44
N ALA A 186 -6.05 -16.13 3.72
CA ALA A 186 -5.33 -15.81 2.50
C ALA A 186 -5.75 -16.76 1.39
N ASP A 187 -6.09 -16.23 0.22
CA ASP A 187 -6.36 -17.00 -1.00
C ASP A 187 -5.45 -16.47 -2.12
N ILE A 188 -4.56 -17.33 -2.61
CA ILE A 188 -3.67 -17.04 -3.72
C ILE A 188 -3.95 -18.07 -4.79
N ASN A 189 -4.55 -17.64 -5.90
CA ASN A 189 -4.93 -18.52 -6.98
C ASN A 189 -4.36 -18.07 -8.34
N SER A 190 -4.10 -19.06 -9.20
CA SER A 190 -3.65 -18.84 -10.59
C SER A 190 -2.53 -17.81 -10.74
N SER A 191 -1.63 -17.72 -9.75
CA SER A 191 -0.56 -16.73 -9.69
C SER A 191 0.80 -17.39 -9.81
N GLU A 192 1.76 -16.66 -10.36
CA GLU A 192 3.10 -17.13 -10.66
C GLU A 192 4.14 -16.37 -9.84
N PHE A 193 5.14 -17.10 -9.36
CA PHE A 193 6.19 -16.62 -8.48
C PHE A 193 7.55 -17.07 -9.03
N GLU A 194 8.40 -16.12 -9.37
CA GLU A 194 9.74 -16.37 -9.92
C GLU A 194 10.81 -15.63 -9.12
N ASN A 195 11.99 -16.22 -9.01
CA ASN A 195 13.16 -15.64 -8.32
C ASN A 195 12.93 -15.15 -6.88
N CYS A 196 11.85 -15.58 -6.22
CA CYS A 196 11.55 -15.22 -4.85
C CYS A 196 12.60 -15.81 -3.89
N SER A 197 13.11 -15.00 -2.96
CA SER A 197 13.89 -15.53 -1.85
C SER A 197 13.00 -16.01 -0.71
N SER A 198 13.62 -16.65 0.29
CA SER A 198 13.02 -16.92 1.60
C SER A 198 13.93 -16.33 2.68
N HIS A 199 13.67 -15.10 3.10
CA HIS A 199 14.29 -14.53 4.30
C HIS A 199 13.45 -14.94 5.52
N LEU A 200 14.01 -15.81 6.37
CA LEU A 200 13.52 -16.01 7.73
C LEU A 200 14.21 -14.98 8.60
N GLU A 201 13.46 -14.06 9.23
CA GLU A 201 14.04 -13.36 10.37
C GLU A 201 14.41 -14.40 11.43
N PRO A 202 15.61 -14.34 12.03
CA PRO A 202 15.93 -15.19 13.15
C PRO A 202 14.90 -14.91 14.24
N GLN A 203 14.03 -15.88 14.54
CA GLN A 203 13.24 -15.80 15.76
C GLN A 203 14.25 -15.71 16.91
N HIS A 204 14.22 -14.61 17.65
CA HIS A 204 14.90 -14.52 18.93
C HIS A 204 14.30 -15.61 19.83
N LEU A 205 14.95 -16.78 19.85
CA LEU A 205 14.73 -17.79 20.86
C LEU A 205 15.10 -17.14 22.19
N THR A 206 14.10 -16.68 22.93
CA THR A 206 14.28 -16.45 24.36
C THR A 206 14.39 -17.84 24.97
N ASP A 207 15.62 -18.26 25.23
CA ASP A 207 15.93 -19.47 25.99
C ASP A 207 15.13 -19.46 27.30
N GLY A 208 14.50 -20.60 27.59
CA GLY A 208 13.60 -20.80 28.74
C GLY A 208 14.30 -20.92 30.09
#